data_AF-A0A3D4FAE8-F1
#
_entry.id   AF-A0A3D4FAE8-F1
#
_cell.length_a   1.000
_cell.length_b   1.000
_cell.length_c   1.000
_cell.angle_alpha   90.00
_cell.angle_beta   90.00
_cell.angle_gamma   90.00
#
_symmetry.space_group_name_H-M   'P 1'
#
loop_
_entity.id
_entity.type
_entity.pdbx_description
1 polymer ?
#
loop_
_entity_poly.entity_id
_entity_poly.type
_entity_poly.pdbx_seq_one_letter_code
_entity_poly.pdbx_strand_id
1 'polypeptide(L)'
;TPATFQQNTGFQLNGFPVMGSWISYGLGAETEDLPAYVVLPDARGYPAGGTINWSNGFLPSTHQGVAFDTSSSIPIPDLLPPEGLSSKTDAASRALLASLNARDLERHGLEDAMRARIRSHELAARMQLSVPGVADLEQEHPATRAMYGLDQEATRDFGRSCLLGRRLLEKGVRFVQLISGGSFGSPRINWDGHEDMRRNHDREALRIDQPVAALLRDLKQRGMLEDTLVLFTTEFGRTPYAQSAADKVGPGRDHNMYAFSLWMAGAGLKPGMAYGETDEIGLKASRNPVHWHDFHATVLHLLGMDHEALTFYHNGIERRLTNVHGKVLRPILS
;
A
#
# COMPACT_ATOMS: atom_id res chain seq x y z
N THR A 1 0.86 13.06 -7.39
CA THR A 1 1.83 14.07 -7.93
C THR A 1 3.23 13.51 -7.72
N PRO A 2 4.30 14.09 -8.29
CA PRO A 2 5.66 13.53 -8.24
C PRO A 2 6.14 13.01 -6.88
N ALA A 3 5.66 13.60 -5.77
CA ALA A 3 5.96 13.14 -4.41
C ALA A 3 5.41 11.73 -4.10
N THR A 4 4.19 11.38 -4.53
CA THR A 4 3.64 10.03 -4.31
C THR A 4 4.40 8.99 -5.12
N PHE A 5 4.91 9.36 -6.30
CA PHE A 5 5.79 8.49 -7.09
C PHE A 5 7.13 8.30 -6.36
N GLN A 6 7.70 9.37 -5.82
CA GLN A 6 8.97 9.29 -5.10
C GLN A 6 8.86 8.45 -3.82
N GLN A 7 7.77 8.60 -3.07
CA GLN A 7 7.47 7.76 -1.91
C GLN A 7 7.37 6.28 -2.30
N ASN A 8 6.64 5.97 -3.37
CA ASN A 8 6.35 4.58 -3.72
C ASN A 8 7.50 3.90 -4.50
N THR A 9 8.31 4.66 -5.24
CA THR A 9 9.29 4.11 -6.20
C THR A 9 10.72 4.62 -6.00
N GLY A 10 10.91 5.71 -5.25
CA GLY A 10 12.18 6.45 -5.20
C GLY A 10 12.40 7.38 -6.40
N PHE A 11 11.49 7.42 -7.38
CA PHE A 11 11.57 8.28 -8.57
C PHE A 11 10.39 9.26 -8.61
N GLN A 12 10.66 10.49 -9.07
CA GLN A 12 9.61 11.50 -9.26
C GLN A 12 8.80 11.29 -10.55
N LEU A 13 9.21 10.34 -11.40
CA LEU A 13 8.59 10.01 -12.67
C LEU A 13 7.82 8.68 -12.58
N ASN A 14 6.86 8.51 -13.49
CA ASN A 14 6.07 7.28 -13.63
C ASN A 14 6.87 6.17 -14.33
N GLY A 15 6.33 4.95 -14.27
CA GLY A 15 6.85 3.80 -15.03
C GLY A 15 7.82 2.91 -14.24
N PHE A 16 8.09 3.26 -12.97
CA PHE A 16 8.91 2.44 -12.08
C PHE A 16 8.02 1.57 -11.19
N PRO A 17 8.45 0.33 -10.89
CA PRO A 17 7.75 -0.52 -9.94
C PRO A 17 7.70 0.14 -8.57
N VAL A 18 6.58 -0.01 -7.85
CA VAL A 18 6.45 0.48 -6.48
C VAL A 18 6.99 -0.52 -5.46
N MET A 19 7.21 -0.07 -4.22
CA MET A 19 7.73 -0.89 -3.13
C MET A 19 6.92 -2.17 -2.87
N GLY A 20 5.59 -2.12 -2.97
CA GLY A 20 4.76 -3.33 -2.86
C GLY A 20 5.06 -4.37 -3.95
N SER A 21 5.36 -3.91 -5.18
CA SER A 21 5.81 -4.77 -6.28
C SER A 21 7.23 -5.28 -6.08
N TRP A 22 8.12 -4.50 -5.48
CA TRP A 22 9.48 -4.95 -5.11
C TRP A 22 9.41 -6.10 -4.11
N ILE A 23 8.57 -5.96 -3.09
CA ILE A 23 8.36 -6.97 -2.04
C ILE A 23 7.72 -8.23 -2.64
N SER A 24 6.70 -8.07 -3.48
CA SER A 24 6.09 -9.18 -4.22
C SER A 24 7.11 -9.91 -5.10
N TYR A 25 8.02 -9.19 -5.75
CA TYR A 25 9.08 -9.77 -6.58
C TYR A 25 10.17 -10.47 -5.76
N GLY A 26 10.67 -9.81 -4.71
CA GLY A 26 11.79 -10.30 -3.91
C GLY A 26 11.42 -11.43 -2.95
N LEU A 27 10.21 -11.41 -2.37
CA LEU A 27 9.78 -12.37 -1.34
C LEU A 27 8.68 -13.33 -1.81
N GLY A 28 8.07 -13.09 -2.98
CA GLY A 28 6.93 -13.87 -3.46
C GLY A 28 5.70 -13.77 -2.54
N ALA A 29 4.86 -14.79 -2.60
CA ALA A 29 3.64 -14.92 -1.79
C ALA A 29 3.80 -16.01 -0.72
N GLU A 30 3.16 -15.86 0.45
CA GLU A 30 3.05 -16.93 1.45
C GLU A 30 1.81 -17.79 1.27
N THR A 31 0.90 -17.35 0.41
CA THR A 31 -0.36 -18.00 0.11
C THR A 31 -0.53 -18.11 -1.40
N GLU A 32 -1.19 -19.18 -1.84
CA GLU A 32 -1.56 -19.34 -3.24
C GLU A 32 -2.92 -18.70 -3.54
N ASP A 33 -3.72 -18.41 -2.50
CA ASP A 33 -5.13 -18.04 -2.63
C ASP A 33 -5.37 -16.53 -2.76
N LEU A 34 -4.38 -15.72 -2.38
CA LEU A 34 -4.46 -14.26 -2.39
C LEU A 34 -3.22 -13.65 -3.05
N PRO A 35 -3.32 -12.42 -3.60
CA PRO A 35 -2.17 -11.71 -4.13
C PRO A 35 -1.13 -11.43 -3.04
N ALA A 36 0.15 -11.45 -3.39
CA ALA A 36 1.22 -11.02 -2.47
C ALA A 36 1.13 -9.52 -2.11
N TYR A 37 0.56 -8.70 -3.00
CA TYR A 37 0.42 -7.27 -2.84
C TYR A 37 -1.05 -6.84 -3.02
N VAL A 38 -1.67 -6.43 -1.92
CA VAL A 38 -3.04 -5.90 -1.89
C VAL A 38 -3.02 -4.41 -1.53
N VAL A 39 -3.89 -3.65 -2.18
CA VAL A 39 -4.10 -2.23 -1.92
C VAL A 39 -5.54 -2.03 -1.46
N LEU A 40 -5.71 -1.25 -0.40
CA LEU A 40 -7.00 -0.82 0.14
C LEU A 40 -7.11 0.70 -0.09
N PRO A 41 -7.70 1.14 -1.22
CA PRO A 41 -7.87 2.56 -1.49
C PRO A 41 -8.79 3.22 -0.45
N ASP A 42 -8.73 4.55 -0.37
CA ASP A 42 -9.72 5.30 0.42
C ASP A 42 -11.11 5.07 -0.19
N ALA A 43 -12.12 4.81 0.65
CA ALA A 43 -13.50 4.60 0.21
C ALA A 43 -14.07 5.79 -0.59
N ARG A 44 -13.49 6.99 -0.44
CA ARG A 44 -13.88 8.19 -1.17
C ARG A 44 -13.26 8.28 -2.57
N GLY A 45 -12.30 7.42 -2.92
CA GLY A 45 -11.70 7.33 -4.24
C GLY A 45 -10.20 7.08 -4.24
N TYR A 46 -9.64 6.97 -5.44
CA TYR A 46 -8.21 6.74 -5.62
C TYR A 46 -7.37 7.97 -5.29
N PRO A 47 -6.13 7.78 -4.80
CA PRO A 47 -5.21 8.89 -4.56
C PRO A 47 -4.90 9.64 -5.86
N ALA A 48 -4.32 10.82 -5.74
CA ALA A 48 -3.80 11.55 -6.88
C ALA A 48 -2.84 10.68 -7.73
N GLY A 49 -3.07 10.64 -9.05
CA GLY A 49 -2.35 9.76 -9.97
C GLY A 49 -2.96 8.35 -10.13
N GLY A 50 -4.02 8.03 -9.39
CA GLY A 50 -4.79 6.81 -9.56
C GLY A 50 -3.97 5.54 -9.29
N THR A 51 -4.16 4.55 -10.15
CA THR A 51 -3.58 3.20 -10.02
C THR A 51 -2.07 3.14 -10.20
N ILE A 52 -1.45 4.21 -10.69
CA ILE A 52 0.01 4.31 -10.83
C ILE A 52 0.72 4.17 -9.47
N ASN A 53 0.05 4.53 -8.37
CA ASN A 53 0.60 4.42 -7.02
C ASN A 53 0.79 2.98 -6.53
N TRP A 54 0.32 1.98 -7.28
CA TRP A 54 0.54 0.56 -7.00
C TRP A 54 0.95 -0.24 -8.23
N SER A 55 1.65 0.42 -9.16
CA SER A 55 2.08 -0.17 -10.43
C SER A 55 3.26 -1.13 -10.30
N ASN A 56 3.24 -2.23 -11.05
CA ASN A 56 4.39 -3.10 -11.28
C ASN A 56 5.49 -2.47 -12.17
N GLY A 57 5.25 -1.31 -12.78
CA GLY A 57 6.19 -0.69 -13.72
C GLY A 57 6.66 -1.68 -14.78
N PHE A 58 7.97 -1.91 -14.85
CA PHE A 58 8.59 -2.87 -15.79
C PHE A 58 8.73 -4.30 -15.25
N LEU A 59 8.35 -4.58 -14.00
CA LEU A 59 8.32 -5.96 -13.49
C LEU A 59 7.18 -6.75 -14.16
N PRO A 60 7.18 -8.09 -14.11
CA PRO A 60 6.04 -8.89 -14.57
C PRO A 60 4.72 -8.46 -13.92
N SER A 61 3.61 -8.54 -14.68
CA SER A 61 2.30 -8.08 -14.22
C SER A 61 1.74 -8.83 -13.01
N THR A 62 2.30 -10.00 -12.67
CA THR A 62 1.98 -10.73 -11.44
C THR A 62 2.34 -9.96 -10.16
N HIS A 63 3.19 -8.95 -10.25
CA HIS A 63 3.60 -8.11 -9.10
C HIS A 63 2.80 -6.80 -9.02
N GLN A 64 1.79 -6.61 -9.86
CA GLN A 64 0.88 -5.46 -9.81
C GLN A 64 0.04 -5.52 -8.52
N GLY A 65 -0.12 -4.37 -7.84
CA GLY A 65 -1.00 -4.29 -6.69
C GLY A 65 -2.46 -4.54 -7.08
N VAL A 66 -3.15 -5.37 -6.31
CA VAL A 66 -4.58 -5.67 -6.52
C VAL A 66 -5.39 -4.83 -5.55
N ALA A 67 -6.24 -3.95 -6.09
CA ALA A 67 -7.09 -3.08 -5.28
C ALA A 67 -8.34 -3.83 -4.80
N PHE A 68 -8.62 -3.76 -3.49
CA PHE A 68 -9.85 -4.27 -2.89
C PHE A 68 -10.69 -3.07 -2.48
N ASP A 69 -11.92 -3.01 -2.97
CA ASP A 69 -12.92 -2.02 -2.58
C ASP A 69 -13.45 -2.33 -1.18
N THR A 70 -13.09 -1.47 -0.22
CA THR A 70 -13.47 -1.61 1.19
C THR A 70 -14.88 -1.11 1.49
N SER A 71 -15.51 -0.43 0.52
CA SER A 71 -16.88 0.09 0.61
C SER A 71 -17.95 -0.94 0.19
N SER A 72 -17.56 -1.94 -0.58
CA SER A 72 -18.44 -3.00 -1.09
C SER A 72 -18.37 -4.28 -0.24
N SER A 73 -19.46 -5.07 -0.25
CA SER A 73 -19.46 -6.44 0.28
C SER A 73 -18.75 -7.43 -0.64
N ILE A 74 -18.66 -7.11 -1.93
CA ILE A 74 -17.85 -7.81 -2.92
C ILE A 74 -16.67 -6.88 -3.23
N PRO A 75 -15.52 -7.06 -2.56
CA PRO A 75 -14.41 -6.11 -2.63
C PRO A 75 -13.66 -6.14 -3.97
N ILE A 76 -13.96 -7.11 -4.82
CA ILE A 76 -13.33 -7.25 -6.13
C ILE A 76 -14.45 -7.33 -7.17
N PRO A 77 -14.54 -6.36 -8.10
CA PRO A 77 -15.50 -6.41 -9.18
C PRO A 77 -15.38 -7.71 -9.98
N ASP A 78 -16.51 -8.22 -10.47
CA ASP A 78 -16.60 -9.43 -11.30
C ASP A 78 -15.98 -10.70 -10.67
N LEU A 79 -15.88 -10.75 -9.33
CA LEU A 79 -15.33 -11.91 -8.63
C LEU A 79 -16.28 -13.11 -8.65
N LEU A 80 -17.60 -12.90 -8.70
CA LEU A 80 -18.56 -14.01 -8.70
C LEU A 80 -18.80 -14.54 -10.11
N PRO A 81 -18.99 -15.86 -10.29
CA PRO A 81 -19.35 -16.41 -11.59
C PRO A 81 -20.73 -15.88 -12.04
N PRO A 82 -20.96 -15.75 -13.36
CA PRO A 82 -22.26 -15.31 -13.89
C PRO A 82 -23.37 -16.30 -13.54
N GLU A 83 -24.58 -15.79 -13.32
CA GLU A 83 -25.76 -16.62 -13.05
C GLU A 83 -26.07 -17.57 -14.22
N GLY A 84 -26.53 -18.78 -13.90
CA GLY A 84 -26.94 -19.78 -14.89
C GLY A 84 -25.82 -20.65 -15.48
N LEU A 85 -24.56 -20.45 -15.07
CA LEU A 85 -23.45 -21.31 -15.48
C LEU A 85 -23.43 -22.61 -14.66
N SER A 86 -23.58 -23.76 -15.32
CA SER A 86 -23.46 -25.06 -14.62
C SER A 86 -21.99 -25.38 -14.32
N SER A 87 -21.73 -26.03 -13.18
CA SER A 87 -20.38 -26.47 -12.79
C SER A 87 -19.72 -27.36 -13.86
N LYS A 88 -20.52 -28.16 -14.57
CA LYS A 88 -20.05 -29.00 -15.69
C LYS A 88 -19.60 -28.16 -16.89
N THR A 89 -20.40 -27.15 -17.26
CA THR A 89 -20.06 -26.23 -18.37
C THR A 89 -18.81 -25.43 -18.05
N ASP A 90 -18.72 -24.94 -16.81
CA ASP A 90 -17.59 -24.19 -16.29
C ASP A 90 -16.29 -25.02 -16.31
N ALA A 91 -16.33 -26.25 -15.80
CA ALA A 91 -15.20 -27.17 -15.84
C ALA A 91 -14.77 -27.51 -17.28
N ALA A 92 -15.73 -27.76 -18.19
CA ALA A 92 -15.44 -28.02 -19.59
C ALA A 92 -14.82 -26.80 -20.31
N SER A 93 -15.30 -25.60 -19.99
CA SER A 93 -14.78 -24.34 -20.55
C SER A 93 -13.34 -24.10 -20.10
N ARG A 94 -13.03 -24.30 -18.80
CA ARG A 94 -11.66 -24.23 -18.28
C ARG A 94 -10.73 -25.27 -18.92
N ALA A 95 -11.20 -26.51 -19.11
CA ALA A 95 -10.41 -27.56 -19.75
C ALA A 95 -10.07 -27.21 -21.21
N LEU A 96 -11.04 -26.65 -21.95
CA LEU A 96 -10.82 -26.16 -23.31
C LEU A 96 -9.82 -24.99 -23.33
N LEU A 97 -9.97 -24.01 -22.44
CA LEU A 97 -9.05 -22.88 -22.32
C LEU A 97 -7.62 -23.35 -21.99
N ALA A 98 -7.47 -24.30 -21.07
CA ALA A 98 -6.17 -24.88 -20.73
C ALA A 98 -5.50 -25.56 -21.94
N SER A 99 -6.28 -26.30 -22.75
CA SER A 99 -5.82 -26.89 -24.00
C SER A 99 -5.38 -25.85 -25.03
N LEU A 100 -6.14 -24.77 -25.19
CA LEU A 100 -5.79 -23.67 -26.09
C LEU A 100 -4.52 -22.95 -25.65
N ASN A 101 -4.39 -22.67 -24.34
CA ASN A 101 -3.19 -22.06 -23.77
C ASN A 101 -1.95 -22.93 -23.97
N ALA A 102 -2.07 -24.25 -23.78
CA ALA A 102 -0.97 -25.19 -23.98
C ALA A 102 -0.49 -25.19 -25.45
N ARG A 103 -1.42 -25.18 -26.41
CA ARG A 103 -1.09 -25.11 -27.84
C ARG A 103 -0.45 -23.80 -28.24
N ASP A 104 -0.88 -22.69 -27.65
CA ASP A 104 -0.28 -21.39 -27.92
C ASP A 104 1.16 -21.31 -27.36
N LEU A 105 1.37 -21.87 -26.17
CA LEU A 105 2.69 -22.00 -25.54
C LEU A 105 3.67 -22.83 -26.38
N GLU A 106 3.20 -23.92 -26.99
CA GLU A 106 3.99 -24.73 -27.93
C GLU A 106 4.40 -23.95 -29.17
N ARG A 107 3.56 -23.01 -29.63
CA ARG A 107 3.77 -22.27 -30.89
C ARG A 107 4.70 -21.07 -30.74
N HIS A 108 4.54 -20.31 -29.66
CA HIS A 108 5.24 -19.04 -29.46
C HIS A 108 6.36 -19.13 -28.41
N GLY A 109 6.47 -20.27 -27.72
CA GLY A 109 7.40 -20.45 -26.62
C GLY A 109 6.92 -19.80 -25.32
N LEU A 110 7.80 -19.73 -24.33
CA LEU A 110 7.50 -19.19 -23.01
C LEU A 110 7.57 -17.65 -23.02
N GLU A 111 6.58 -16.97 -23.60
CA GLU A 111 6.44 -15.52 -23.40
C GLU A 111 5.96 -15.21 -21.97
N ASP A 112 6.69 -14.35 -21.26
CA ASP A 112 6.39 -13.97 -19.87
C ASP A 112 5.00 -13.35 -19.73
N ALA A 113 4.53 -12.62 -20.75
CA ALA A 113 3.23 -11.97 -20.73
C ALA A 113 2.07 -12.97 -20.71
N MET A 114 2.16 -14.06 -21.49
CA MET A 114 1.13 -15.11 -21.50
C MET A 114 1.11 -15.85 -20.17
N ARG A 115 2.28 -16.23 -19.63
CA ARG A 115 2.40 -16.89 -18.33
C ARG A 115 1.81 -16.02 -17.20
N ALA A 116 2.09 -14.73 -17.21
CA ALA A 116 1.57 -13.80 -16.22
C ALA A 116 0.04 -13.68 -16.29
N ARG A 117 -0.55 -13.69 -17.50
CA ARG A 117 -2.01 -13.70 -17.69
C ARG A 117 -2.64 -14.99 -17.17
N ILE A 118 -2.09 -16.15 -17.50
CA ILE A 118 -2.60 -17.45 -17.02
C ILE A 118 -2.61 -17.47 -15.49
N ARG A 119 -1.48 -17.12 -14.86
CA ARG A 119 -1.37 -17.04 -13.39
C ARG A 119 -2.36 -16.06 -12.77
N SER A 120 -2.58 -14.91 -13.42
CA SER A 120 -3.56 -13.92 -12.96
C SER A 120 -4.99 -14.48 -12.95
N HIS A 121 -5.38 -15.26 -13.98
CA HIS A 121 -6.70 -15.88 -14.04
C HIS A 121 -6.87 -17.01 -13.02
N GLU A 122 -5.83 -17.83 -12.82
CA GLU A 122 -5.83 -18.88 -11.81
C GLU A 122 -5.94 -18.31 -10.38
N LEU A 123 -5.20 -17.22 -10.12
CA LEU A 123 -5.29 -16.49 -8.86
C LEU A 123 -6.70 -15.91 -8.66
N ALA A 124 -7.26 -15.26 -9.69
CA ALA A 124 -8.63 -14.74 -9.63
C ALA A 124 -9.65 -15.85 -9.30
N ALA A 125 -9.49 -17.05 -9.87
CA ALA A 125 -10.35 -18.19 -9.59
C ALA A 125 -10.26 -18.65 -8.12
N ARG A 126 -9.04 -18.72 -7.55
CA ARG A 126 -8.86 -19.06 -6.13
C ARG A 126 -9.40 -17.97 -5.20
N MET A 127 -9.22 -16.72 -5.58
CA MET A 127 -9.74 -15.57 -4.83
C MET A 127 -11.27 -15.62 -4.70
N GLN A 128 -12.01 -16.23 -5.65
CA GLN A 128 -13.47 -16.38 -5.52
C GLN A 128 -13.88 -17.17 -4.28
N LEU A 129 -13.05 -18.11 -3.83
CA LEU A 129 -13.32 -18.93 -2.65
C LEU A 129 -12.82 -18.25 -1.36
N SER A 130 -11.69 -17.55 -1.44
CA SER A 130 -11.01 -17.02 -0.26
C SER A 130 -11.44 -15.60 0.12
N VAL A 131 -11.64 -14.72 -0.85
CA VAL A 131 -11.93 -13.29 -0.61
C VAL A 131 -13.24 -13.08 0.14
N PRO A 132 -14.37 -13.76 -0.16
CA PRO A 132 -15.61 -13.57 0.60
C PRO A 132 -15.43 -13.81 2.11
N GLY A 133 -14.71 -14.87 2.49
CA GLY A 133 -14.43 -15.17 3.89
C GLY A 133 -13.51 -14.14 4.54
N VAL A 134 -12.53 -13.61 3.82
CA VAL A 134 -11.61 -12.58 4.35
C VAL A 134 -12.29 -11.23 4.49
N ALA A 135 -13.16 -10.88 3.55
CA ALA A 135 -13.87 -9.60 3.50
C ALA A 135 -15.12 -9.53 4.39
N ASP A 136 -15.62 -10.67 4.86
CA ASP A 136 -16.73 -10.73 5.80
C ASP A 136 -16.29 -10.30 7.21
N LEU A 137 -16.34 -8.98 7.44
CA LEU A 137 -16.01 -8.37 8.73
C LEU A 137 -17.14 -8.52 9.76
N GLU A 138 -18.32 -8.99 9.37
CA GLU A 138 -19.42 -9.20 10.30
C GLU A 138 -19.19 -10.40 11.22
N GLN A 139 -18.30 -11.32 10.81
CA GLN A 139 -17.85 -12.46 11.63
C GLN A 139 -16.91 -12.05 12.77
N GLU A 140 -16.40 -10.81 12.77
CA GLU A 140 -15.51 -10.33 13.82
C GLU A 140 -16.29 -10.04 15.11
N HIS A 141 -15.68 -10.33 16.26
CA HIS A 141 -16.32 -10.11 17.55
C HIS A 141 -16.75 -8.62 17.69
N PRO A 142 -17.94 -8.33 18.27
CA PRO A 142 -18.44 -6.96 18.37
C PRO A 142 -17.45 -5.98 19.01
N ALA A 143 -16.72 -6.43 20.04
CA ALA A 143 -15.67 -5.63 20.68
C ALA A 143 -14.52 -5.28 19.74
N THR A 144 -14.12 -6.19 18.84
CA THR A 144 -13.10 -5.91 17.82
C THR A 144 -13.60 -4.85 16.85
N ARG A 145 -14.83 -4.99 16.36
CA ARG A 145 -15.44 -4.02 15.45
C ARG A 145 -15.54 -2.63 16.07
N ALA A 146 -15.96 -2.55 17.34
CA ALA A 146 -15.99 -1.29 18.08
C ALA A 146 -14.58 -0.71 18.31
N MET A 147 -13.58 -1.55 18.61
CA MET A 147 -12.19 -1.11 18.77
C MET A 147 -11.67 -0.41 17.50
N TYR A 148 -11.94 -0.97 16.33
CA TYR A 148 -11.60 -0.36 15.03
C TYR A 148 -12.51 0.81 14.62
N GLY A 149 -13.54 1.14 15.41
CA GLY A 149 -14.43 2.27 15.13
C GLY A 149 -15.40 2.02 13.99
N LEU A 150 -15.82 0.78 13.76
CA LEU A 150 -16.80 0.44 12.71
C LEU A 150 -18.22 0.92 13.03
N ASP A 151 -18.48 1.30 14.28
CA ASP A 151 -19.74 1.82 14.77
C ASP A 151 -19.89 3.34 14.55
N GLN A 152 -18.80 4.06 14.34
CA GLN A 152 -18.78 5.51 14.17
C GLN A 152 -18.64 5.90 12.70
N GLU A 153 -19.48 6.83 12.23
CA GLU A 153 -19.47 7.29 10.83
C GLU A 153 -18.09 7.80 10.37
N ALA A 154 -17.40 8.57 11.21
CA ALA A 154 -16.12 9.19 10.85
C ALA A 154 -15.01 8.15 10.59
N THR A 155 -14.95 7.08 11.39
CA THR A 155 -13.87 6.08 11.35
C THR A 155 -14.24 4.82 10.56
N ARG A 156 -15.54 4.59 10.28
CA ARG A 156 -16.05 3.34 9.70
C ARG A 156 -15.26 2.83 8.50
N ASP A 157 -15.03 3.68 7.51
CA ASP A 157 -14.38 3.28 6.25
C ASP A 157 -12.92 2.85 6.45
N PHE A 158 -12.16 3.65 7.19
CA PHE A 158 -10.75 3.38 7.44
C PHE A 158 -10.58 2.25 8.47
N GLY A 159 -11.50 2.14 9.42
CA GLY A 159 -11.66 1.02 10.34
C GLY A 159 -11.84 -0.31 9.61
N ARG A 160 -12.74 -0.35 8.60
CA ARG A 160 -12.91 -1.52 7.72
C ARG A 160 -11.62 -1.85 6.98
N SER A 161 -10.92 -0.85 6.47
CA SER A 161 -9.64 -1.03 5.76
C SER A 161 -8.56 -1.60 6.68
N CYS A 162 -8.39 -1.06 7.89
CA CYS A 162 -7.46 -1.59 8.89
C CYS A 162 -7.80 -3.04 9.30
N LEU A 163 -9.07 -3.33 9.56
CA LEU A 163 -9.50 -4.66 9.97
C LEU A 163 -9.35 -5.69 8.84
N LEU A 164 -9.72 -5.33 7.61
CA LEU A 164 -9.47 -6.15 6.42
C LEU A 164 -7.97 -6.35 6.21
N GLY A 165 -7.16 -5.32 6.37
CA GLY A 165 -5.71 -5.41 6.27
C GLY A 165 -5.11 -6.39 7.26
N ARG A 166 -5.55 -6.39 8.52
CA ARG A 166 -5.15 -7.40 9.51
C ARG A 166 -5.54 -8.81 9.05
N ARG A 167 -6.77 -9.02 8.57
CA ARG A 167 -7.23 -10.33 8.08
C ARG A 167 -6.46 -10.82 6.84
N LEU A 168 -6.06 -9.90 5.96
CA LEU A 168 -5.22 -10.22 4.80
C LEU A 168 -3.81 -10.67 5.24
N LEU A 169 -3.21 -9.99 6.21
CA LEU A 169 -1.94 -10.39 6.80
C LEU A 169 -2.02 -11.78 7.44
N GLU A 170 -3.09 -12.07 8.20
CA GLU A 170 -3.33 -13.42 8.76
C GLU A 170 -3.46 -14.53 7.71
N LYS A 171 -3.83 -14.17 6.48
CA LYS A 171 -3.94 -15.09 5.35
C LYS A 171 -2.68 -15.16 4.49
N GLY A 172 -1.58 -14.55 4.92
CA GLY A 172 -0.28 -14.62 4.23
C GLY A 172 -0.13 -13.62 3.09
N VAL A 173 -0.93 -12.55 3.03
CA VAL A 173 -0.66 -11.45 2.10
C VAL A 173 0.59 -10.72 2.56
N ARG A 174 1.63 -10.71 1.71
CA ARG A 174 2.96 -10.20 2.06
C ARG A 174 3.01 -8.69 2.29
N PHE A 175 2.25 -7.92 1.51
CA PHE A 175 2.23 -6.47 1.60
C PHE A 175 0.80 -5.94 1.42
N VAL A 176 0.28 -5.26 2.44
CA VAL A 176 -1.03 -4.61 2.40
C VAL A 176 -0.82 -3.10 2.51
N GLN A 177 -1.25 -2.35 1.49
CA GLN A 177 -1.14 -0.89 1.47
C GLN A 177 -2.51 -0.25 1.71
N LEU A 178 -2.64 0.52 2.78
CA LEU A 178 -3.85 1.28 3.09
C LEU A 178 -3.65 2.73 2.66
N ILE A 179 -4.64 3.30 1.99
CA ILE A 179 -4.59 4.68 1.51
C ILE A 179 -5.62 5.52 2.28
N SER A 180 -5.15 6.61 2.88
CA SER A 180 -5.99 7.65 3.47
C SER A 180 -5.91 8.90 2.60
N GLY A 181 -7.01 9.24 1.95
CA GLY A 181 -7.14 10.38 1.05
C GLY A 181 -7.33 10.00 -0.42
N GLY A 182 -8.18 10.75 -1.10
CA GLY A 182 -8.50 10.58 -2.52
C GLY A 182 -7.80 11.57 -3.46
N SER A 183 -8.39 11.75 -4.63
CA SER A 183 -7.87 12.59 -5.71
C SER A 183 -7.94 14.09 -5.36
N PHE A 184 -7.21 14.91 -6.10
CA PHE A 184 -7.33 16.36 -5.98
C PHE A 184 -8.69 16.82 -6.47
N GLY A 185 -9.32 17.73 -5.71
CA GLY A 185 -10.63 18.26 -6.04
C GLY A 185 -11.17 19.15 -4.93
N SER A 186 -12.34 19.74 -5.16
CA SER A 186 -13.10 20.48 -4.16
C SER A 186 -14.51 19.88 -4.07
N PRO A 187 -14.99 19.48 -2.87
CA PRO A 187 -14.30 19.56 -1.58
C PRO A 187 -13.10 18.61 -1.47
N ARG A 188 -12.09 19.01 -0.68
CA ARG A 188 -10.90 18.18 -0.41
C ARG A 188 -11.30 16.90 0.32
N ILE A 189 -10.92 15.75 -0.24
CA ILE A 189 -11.10 14.42 0.37
C ILE A 189 -9.74 13.75 0.68
N ASN A 190 -8.69 14.55 0.80
CA ASN A 190 -7.33 14.14 1.11
C ASN A 190 -6.70 15.11 2.12
N TRP A 191 -5.43 14.88 2.46
CA TRP A 191 -4.63 15.67 3.40
C TRP A 191 -4.17 17.02 2.83
N ASP A 192 -4.86 17.53 1.81
CA ASP A 192 -4.53 18.78 1.16
C ASP A 192 -5.15 20.00 1.84
N GLY A 193 -4.42 20.56 2.80
CA GLY A 193 -4.83 21.64 3.70
C GLY A 193 -4.48 23.06 3.24
N HIS A 194 -4.56 23.34 1.93
CA HIS A 194 -4.29 24.70 1.39
C HIS A 194 -5.33 25.72 1.83
N GLU A 195 -6.59 25.31 2.03
CA GLU A 195 -7.67 26.24 2.36
C GLU A 195 -7.79 26.48 3.87
N ASP A 196 -7.76 25.41 4.67
CA ASP A 196 -7.83 25.45 6.14
C ASP A 196 -7.18 24.17 6.68
N MET A 197 -5.96 24.31 7.20
CA MET A 197 -5.19 23.16 7.69
C MET A 197 -5.88 22.53 8.89
N ARG A 198 -6.39 23.33 9.84
CA ARG A 198 -6.99 22.80 11.07
C ARG A 198 -8.23 21.99 10.73
N ARG A 199 -9.16 22.56 9.96
CA ARG A 199 -10.37 21.86 9.54
C ARG A 199 -10.06 20.60 8.73
N ASN A 200 -9.10 20.67 7.82
CA ASN A 200 -8.71 19.52 7.00
C ASN A 200 -8.09 18.41 7.86
N HIS A 201 -7.06 18.71 8.64
CA HIS A 201 -6.33 17.71 9.41
C HIS A 201 -7.12 17.19 10.61
N ASP A 202 -7.95 18.00 11.28
CA ASP A 202 -8.86 17.51 12.34
C ASP A 202 -9.81 16.45 11.76
N ARG A 203 -10.34 16.69 10.55
CA ARG A 203 -11.21 15.73 9.86
C ARG A 203 -10.46 14.47 9.46
N GLU A 204 -9.33 14.59 8.77
CA GLU A 204 -8.59 13.41 8.28
C GLU A 204 -7.97 12.60 9.42
N ALA A 205 -7.43 13.26 10.46
CA ALA A 205 -6.91 12.58 11.65
C ALA A 205 -8.00 11.82 12.40
N LEU A 206 -9.20 12.42 12.58
CA LEU A 206 -10.33 11.73 13.20
C LEU A 206 -10.71 10.44 12.47
N ARG A 207 -10.56 10.38 11.14
CA ARG A 207 -10.87 9.17 10.35
C ARG A 207 -9.90 8.02 10.65
N ILE A 208 -8.64 8.31 10.95
CA ILE A 208 -7.58 7.29 11.00
C ILE A 208 -7.05 6.99 12.40
N ASP A 209 -7.16 7.91 13.36
CA ASP A 209 -6.51 7.82 14.67
C ASP A 209 -6.89 6.52 15.43
N GLN A 210 -8.19 6.32 15.64
CA GLN A 210 -8.70 5.10 16.29
C GLN A 210 -8.41 3.82 15.48
N PRO A 211 -8.74 3.73 14.17
CA PRO A 211 -8.44 2.54 13.37
C PRO A 211 -6.97 2.10 13.35
N VAL A 212 -6.04 3.06 13.21
CA VAL A 212 -4.59 2.75 13.17
C VAL A 212 -4.12 2.28 14.54
N ALA A 213 -4.58 2.92 15.62
CA ALA A 213 -4.30 2.47 16.98
C ALA A 213 -4.86 1.06 17.23
N ALA A 214 -6.06 0.76 16.72
CA ALA A 214 -6.68 -0.56 16.81
C ALA A 214 -5.87 -1.62 16.06
N LEU A 215 -5.41 -1.33 14.84
CA LEU A 215 -4.56 -2.23 14.04
C LEU A 215 -3.28 -2.60 14.80
N LEU A 216 -2.55 -1.61 15.33
CA LEU A 216 -1.33 -1.86 16.09
C LEU A 216 -1.59 -2.70 17.35
N ARG A 217 -2.68 -2.43 18.08
CA ARG A 217 -3.07 -3.19 19.26
C ARG A 217 -3.45 -4.62 18.92
N ASP A 218 -4.22 -4.83 17.86
CA ASP A 218 -4.69 -6.14 17.40
C ASP A 218 -3.52 -7.00 16.90
N LEU A 219 -2.63 -6.44 16.06
CA LEU A 219 -1.40 -7.11 15.65
C LEU A 219 -0.54 -7.51 16.86
N LYS A 220 -0.41 -6.63 17.86
CA LYS A 220 0.33 -6.95 19.09
C LYS A 220 -0.35 -8.06 19.91
N GLN A 221 -1.67 -8.00 20.09
CA GLN A 221 -2.43 -9.01 20.84
C GLN A 221 -2.32 -10.40 20.21
N ARG A 222 -2.15 -10.45 18.89
CA ARG A 222 -1.99 -11.68 18.10
C ARG A 222 -0.55 -12.17 17.97
N GLY A 223 0.43 -11.42 18.49
CA GLY A 223 1.85 -11.70 18.31
C GLY A 223 2.40 -11.33 16.92
N MET A 224 1.56 -10.93 15.97
CA MET A 224 1.94 -10.57 14.61
C MET A 224 2.76 -9.27 14.51
N LEU A 225 2.77 -8.42 15.54
CA LEU A 225 3.59 -7.21 15.50
C LEU A 225 5.11 -7.54 15.59
N GLU A 226 5.47 -8.74 16.04
CA GLU A 226 6.87 -9.18 16.13
C GLU A 226 7.50 -9.41 14.75
N ASP A 227 6.72 -9.89 13.78
CA ASP A 227 7.15 -10.24 12.42
C ASP A 227 6.52 -9.36 11.32
N THR A 228 5.58 -8.48 11.66
CA THR A 228 4.99 -7.50 10.74
C THR A 228 5.62 -6.11 10.91
N LEU A 229 6.14 -5.55 9.82
CA LEU A 229 6.59 -4.16 9.76
C LEU A 229 5.43 -3.25 9.35
N VAL A 230 4.98 -2.38 10.26
CA VAL A 230 3.98 -1.34 9.98
C VAL A 230 4.67 -0.05 9.60
N LEU A 231 4.34 0.48 8.42
CA LEU A 231 4.85 1.74 7.89
C LEU A 231 3.72 2.78 7.85
N PHE A 232 3.85 3.86 8.61
CA PHE A 232 2.93 5.00 8.51
C PHE A 232 3.65 6.15 7.82
N THR A 233 3.22 6.43 6.60
CA THR A 233 3.96 7.31 5.71
C THR A 233 3.09 8.34 5.01
N THR A 234 3.72 9.43 4.59
CA THR A 234 3.17 10.49 3.72
C THR A 234 4.27 10.93 2.76
N GLU A 235 3.91 11.67 1.72
CA GLU A 235 4.76 12.10 0.63
C GLU A 235 5.45 13.46 0.86
N PHE A 236 4.86 14.34 1.68
CA PHE A 236 5.41 15.65 2.08
C PHE A 236 4.67 16.22 3.30
N GLY A 237 5.22 17.29 3.89
CA GLY A 237 4.64 17.97 5.05
C GLY A 237 3.83 19.21 4.68
N ARG A 238 3.48 20.01 5.70
CA ARG A 238 2.91 21.36 5.54
C ARG A 238 3.88 22.40 6.07
N THR A 239 3.93 23.56 5.42
CA THR A 239 4.86 24.64 5.82
C THR A 239 4.59 25.08 7.26
N PRO A 240 5.61 25.52 8.02
CA PRO A 240 5.40 26.05 9.36
C PRO A 240 4.72 27.44 9.34
N TYR A 241 4.66 28.09 8.17
CA TYR A 241 4.01 29.37 7.92
C TYR A 241 2.77 29.21 7.04
N ALA A 242 1.85 30.17 7.13
CA ALA A 242 0.64 30.23 6.31
C ALA A 242 0.88 30.91 4.97
N GLN A 243 0.10 30.54 3.95
CA GLN A 243 0.00 31.32 2.71
C GLN A 243 -1.09 32.38 2.87
N SER A 244 -0.68 33.64 3.02
CA SER A 244 -1.63 34.73 3.26
C SER A 244 -1.06 36.11 2.89
N ALA A 245 -1.95 37.11 2.88
CA ALA A 245 -1.54 38.51 2.73
C ALA A 245 -0.58 38.93 3.87
N ALA A 246 0.26 39.93 3.60
CA ALA A 246 1.36 40.32 4.49
C ALA A 246 0.92 40.70 5.93
N ASP A 247 -0.33 41.10 6.10
CA ASP A 247 -0.92 41.60 7.35
C ASP A 247 -1.89 40.61 8.02
N LYS A 248 -2.04 39.39 7.49
CA LYS A 248 -2.95 38.37 8.01
C LYS A 248 -2.29 37.01 8.03
N VAL A 249 -2.49 36.22 9.08
CA VAL A 249 -2.15 34.79 9.06
C VAL A 249 -3.35 34.02 8.53
N GLY A 250 -3.19 33.37 7.38
CA GLY A 250 -4.22 32.52 6.77
C GLY A 250 -4.39 31.19 7.51
N PRO A 251 -5.56 30.52 7.38
CA PRO A 251 -5.79 29.22 8.01
C PRO A 251 -5.12 28.05 7.25
N GLY A 252 -4.73 28.25 5.99
CA GLY A 252 -4.13 27.25 5.12
C GLY A 252 -2.60 27.28 5.08
N ARG A 253 -2.00 26.19 4.59
CA ARG A 253 -0.54 26.02 4.47
C ARG A 253 -0.14 25.32 3.18
N ASP A 254 1.01 25.73 2.64
CA ASP A 254 1.61 25.14 1.44
C ASP A 254 2.24 23.78 1.75
N HIS A 255 2.64 23.06 0.70
CA HIS A 255 3.43 21.85 0.80
C HIS A 255 4.83 22.16 1.35
N ASN A 256 5.29 21.34 2.30
CA ASN A 256 6.66 21.34 2.77
C ASN A 256 7.39 20.08 2.29
N MET A 257 8.12 20.19 1.18
CA MET A 257 8.95 19.10 0.67
C MET A 257 10.28 18.95 1.41
N TYR A 258 10.65 19.90 2.26
CA TYR A 258 11.95 19.92 2.94
C TYR A 258 11.94 19.18 4.28
N ALA A 259 10.76 18.98 4.88
CA ALA A 259 10.60 18.22 6.11
C ALA A 259 9.18 17.65 6.26
N PHE A 260 9.12 16.42 6.73
CA PHE A 260 7.93 15.73 7.23
C PHE A 260 8.36 14.54 8.08
N SER A 261 7.41 13.98 8.82
CA SER A 261 7.67 12.86 9.74
C SER A 261 6.95 11.60 9.26
N LEU A 262 7.61 10.47 9.48
CA LEU A 262 7.08 9.12 9.27
C LEU A 262 7.33 8.34 10.56
N TRP A 263 6.58 7.27 10.78
CA TRP A 263 6.89 6.33 11.86
C TRP A 263 6.75 4.89 11.39
N MET A 264 7.47 4.00 12.07
CA MET A 264 7.45 2.57 11.82
C MET A 264 7.28 1.83 13.15
N ALA A 265 6.66 0.65 13.10
CA ALA A 265 6.49 -0.21 14.26
C ALA A 265 6.59 -1.69 13.88
N GLY A 266 7.04 -2.53 14.81
CA GLY A 266 7.18 -3.98 14.63
C GLY A 266 8.49 -4.42 13.97
N ALA A 267 8.57 -5.69 13.59
CA ALA A 267 9.67 -6.32 12.85
C ALA A 267 11.09 -5.99 13.36
N GLY A 268 11.32 -6.10 14.68
CA GLY A 268 12.66 -5.92 15.27
C GLY A 268 13.18 -4.48 15.29
N LEU A 269 12.33 -3.47 15.14
CA LEU A 269 12.73 -2.07 15.33
C LEU A 269 13.04 -1.74 16.80
N LYS A 270 14.00 -0.83 17.03
CA LYS A 270 14.23 -0.24 18.36
C LYS A 270 13.00 0.59 18.79
N PRO A 271 12.31 0.24 19.89
CA PRO A 271 11.12 0.97 20.30
C PRO A 271 11.47 2.34 20.91
N GLY A 272 10.57 3.31 20.75
CA GLY A 272 10.64 4.59 21.48
C GLY A 272 11.77 5.52 21.04
N MET A 273 12.21 5.44 19.78
CA MET A 273 13.28 6.26 19.24
C MET A 273 12.78 7.23 18.17
N ALA A 274 13.34 8.44 18.15
CA ALA A 274 13.24 9.38 17.03
C ALA A 274 14.58 9.47 16.30
N TYR A 275 14.55 9.59 14.98
CA TYR A 275 15.74 9.72 14.15
C TYR A 275 15.57 10.86 13.15
N GLY A 276 16.44 11.87 13.27
CA GLY A 276 16.35 13.10 12.49
C GLY A 276 15.58 14.20 13.21
N GLU A 277 15.90 15.46 12.89
CA GLU A 277 15.26 16.65 13.48
C GLU A 277 15.12 17.75 12.41
N THR A 278 14.08 18.57 12.53
CA THR A 278 13.94 19.78 11.72
C THR A 278 14.81 20.91 12.25
N ASP A 279 14.95 21.99 11.49
CA ASP A 279 15.41 23.26 12.06
C ASP A 279 14.42 23.81 13.11
N GLU A 280 14.82 24.87 13.80
CA GLU A 280 14.09 25.46 14.93
C GLU A 280 12.66 25.91 14.59
N ILE A 281 12.39 26.18 13.31
CA ILE A 281 11.09 26.62 12.83
C ILE A 281 10.29 25.51 12.14
N GLY A 282 10.83 24.28 12.03
CA GLY A 282 10.14 23.16 11.40
C GLY A 282 10.09 23.23 9.86
N LEU A 283 10.98 23.99 9.22
CA LEU A 283 10.99 24.17 7.77
C LEU A 283 11.68 23.02 7.06
N LYS A 284 12.89 22.64 7.47
CA LYS A 284 13.68 21.59 6.79
C LYS A 284 14.31 20.62 7.77
N ALA A 285 14.56 19.38 7.35
CA ALA A 285 15.39 18.45 8.11
C ALA A 285 16.82 19.02 8.23
N SER A 286 17.27 19.24 9.47
CA SER A 286 18.56 19.88 9.78
C SER A 286 19.57 18.88 10.36
N ARG A 287 19.10 17.87 11.10
CA ARG A 287 19.91 16.82 11.71
C ARG A 287 19.49 15.47 11.16
N ASN A 288 20.47 14.64 10.76
CA ASN A 288 20.26 13.29 10.21
C ASN A 288 19.11 13.19 9.18
N PRO A 289 19.12 14.00 8.10
CA PRO A 289 18.08 13.93 7.09
C PRO A 289 18.04 12.55 6.44
N VAL A 290 16.84 12.04 6.21
CA VAL A 290 16.61 10.73 5.58
C VAL A 290 15.98 10.96 4.20
N HIS A 291 16.66 10.46 3.16
CA HIS A 291 16.09 10.45 1.82
C HIS A 291 15.22 9.19 1.61
N TRP A 292 14.24 9.24 0.71
CA TRP A 292 13.39 8.08 0.37
C TRP A 292 14.19 6.82 0.00
N HIS A 293 15.31 6.99 -0.71
CA HIS A 293 16.20 5.88 -1.04
C HIS A 293 16.78 5.16 0.21
N ASP A 294 17.15 5.91 1.24
CA ASP A 294 17.68 5.33 2.49
C ASP A 294 16.56 4.68 3.30
N PHE A 295 15.36 5.30 3.29
CA PHE A 295 14.16 4.70 3.85
C PHE A 295 13.83 3.36 3.19
N HIS A 296 13.76 3.31 1.85
CA HIS A 296 13.50 2.09 1.08
C HIS A 296 14.55 1.01 1.33
N ALA A 297 15.84 1.36 1.30
CA ALA A 297 16.92 0.43 1.61
C ALA A 297 16.77 -0.16 3.01
N THR A 298 16.38 0.65 3.99
CA THR A 298 16.17 0.21 5.37
C THR A 298 14.94 -0.68 5.52
N VAL A 299 13.83 -0.35 4.86
CA VAL A 299 12.63 -1.21 4.84
C VAL A 299 12.95 -2.57 4.22
N LEU A 300 13.63 -2.61 3.08
CA LEU A 300 14.02 -3.87 2.44
C LEU A 300 14.96 -4.69 3.32
N HIS A 301 15.89 -4.04 4.01
CA HIS A 301 16.78 -4.69 4.98
C HIS A 301 16.00 -5.32 6.15
N LEU A 302 15.02 -4.62 6.73
CA LEU A 302 14.16 -5.14 7.79
C LEU A 302 13.33 -6.36 7.33
N LEU A 303 13.01 -6.41 6.04
CA LEU A 303 12.34 -7.55 5.40
C LEU A 303 13.31 -8.66 4.97
N GLY A 304 14.58 -8.60 5.38
CA GLY A 304 15.59 -9.61 5.08
C GLY A 304 16.13 -9.59 3.66
N MET A 305 15.89 -8.52 2.89
CA MET A 305 16.38 -8.37 1.52
C MET A 305 17.62 -7.49 1.45
N ASP A 306 18.59 -7.90 0.64
CA ASP A 306 19.64 -7.01 0.16
C ASP A 306 19.09 -6.17 -1.00
N HIS A 307 18.86 -4.87 -0.75
CA HIS A 307 18.34 -3.97 -1.77
C HIS A 307 19.30 -3.80 -2.95
N GLU A 308 20.60 -4.08 -2.78
CA GLU A 308 21.60 -3.99 -3.84
C GLU A 308 21.52 -5.15 -4.83
N ALA A 309 21.13 -6.33 -4.34
CA ALA A 309 20.91 -7.52 -5.14
C ALA A 309 19.51 -7.59 -5.77
N LEU A 310 18.57 -6.74 -5.35
CA LEU A 310 17.22 -6.69 -5.90
C LEU A 310 17.21 -5.94 -7.25
N THR A 311 17.56 -6.66 -8.31
CA THR A 311 17.70 -6.13 -9.67
C THR A 311 16.75 -6.80 -10.66
N PHE A 312 16.50 -6.12 -11.79
CA PHE A 312 15.74 -6.67 -12.91
C PHE A 312 16.26 -6.12 -14.25
N TYR A 313 16.51 -7.01 -15.22
CA TYR A 313 16.94 -6.62 -16.56
C TYR A 313 15.83 -5.89 -17.33
N HIS A 314 16.03 -4.59 -17.60
CA HIS A 314 15.06 -3.80 -18.36
C HIS A 314 15.72 -2.67 -19.16
N ASN A 315 15.39 -2.59 -20.45
CA ASN A 315 15.95 -1.62 -21.40
C ASN A 315 17.48 -1.65 -21.47
N GLY A 316 18.05 -2.85 -21.58
CA GLY A 316 19.49 -3.05 -21.82
C GLY A 316 20.38 -2.93 -20.59
N ILE A 317 19.82 -2.76 -19.39
CA ILE A 317 20.57 -2.65 -18.14
C ILE A 317 19.93 -3.49 -17.03
N GLU A 318 20.78 -4.03 -16.16
CA GLU A 318 20.37 -4.68 -14.91
C GLU A 318 20.01 -3.59 -13.89
N ARG A 319 18.72 -3.29 -13.72
CA ARG A 319 18.26 -2.18 -12.90
C ARG A 319 18.07 -2.60 -11.47
N ARG A 320 18.81 -1.99 -10.54
CA ARG A 320 18.47 -2.04 -9.12
C ARG A 320 17.15 -1.29 -8.87
N LEU A 321 16.20 -1.93 -8.17
CA LEU A 321 14.86 -1.35 -7.96
C LEU A 321 14.89 -0.08 -7.09
N THR A 322 15.88 0.04 -6.20
CA THR A 322 16.13 1.22 -5.36
C THR A 322 16.99 2.30 -6.03
N ASN A 323 17.24 2.21 -7.35
CA ASN A 323 18.16 3.07 -8.10
C ASN A 323 19.61 2.99 -7.59
N VAL A 324 20.54 3.82 -8.06
CA VAL A 324 21.96 3.85 -7.61
C VAL A 324 22.20 4.45 -6.21
N HIS A 325 21.14 4.59 -5.41
CA HIS A 325 21.16 5.19 -4.07
C HIS A 325 20.68 4.20 -3.00
N GLY A 326 20.65 4.67 -1.74
CA GLY A 326 20.15 3.92 -0.59
C GLY A 326 21.28 3.47 0.33
N LYS A 327 21.20 3.88 1.59
CA LYS A 327 22.03 3.40 2.69
C LYS A 327 21.11 2.94 3.81
N VAL A 328 21.35 1.73 4.30
CA VAL A 328 20.62 1.20 5.45
C VAL A 328 20.91 2.05 6.70
N LEU A 329 19.84 2.54 7.34
CA LEU A 329 19.90 3.35 8.55
C LEU A 329 20.17 2.46 9.77
N ARG A 330 21.44 2.07 9.95
CA ARG A 330 21.86 1.23 11.09
C ARG A 330 21.44 1.73 12.48
N PRO A 331 21.40 3.04 12.78
CA PRO A 331 21.02 3.51 14.11
C PRO A 331 19.61 3.10 14.56
N ILE A 332 18.70 2.82 13.61
CA ILE A 332 17.29 2.51 13.93
C ILE A 332 16.99 1.02 14.09
N LEU A 333 17.92 0.16 13.70
CA LEU A 333 17.81 -1.30 13.80
C LEU A 333 18.12 -1.77 15.22
N SER A 334 17.50 -2.86 15.72
CA SER A 334 17.83 -3.47 17.01
C SER A 334 19.24 -4.02 17.05
#